data_AF-A0A7J8QAG7-F1
#
_entry.id   AF-A0A7J8QAG7-F1
#
_cell.length_a   1.000
_cell.length_b   1.000
_cell.length_c   1.000
_cell.angle_alpha   90.00
_cell.angle_beta   90.00
_cell.angle_gamma   90.00
#
_symmetry.space_group_name_H-M   'P 1'
#
loop_
_entity.id
_entity.type
_entity.pdbx_description
1 polymer ?
#
loop_
_entity_poly.entity_id
_entity_poly.type
_entity_poly.pdbx_seq_one_letter_code
_entity_poly.pdbx_strand_id
1 'polypeptide(L)'
;MLGLAADRLRADMNRLLSFLFHQGILDEQFLQLQQLQDETSPNFVSEVVNIYFHESEKLLRNLRSLLMDREFSDYNKMGIHLNQFMGSSSSIGAKRIRNVCLAFRAASDQNNRA
;
A
#
# COMPACT_ATOMS: atom_id res chain seq x y z
N MET A 1 14.43 17.81 30.07
CA MET A 1 13.09 18.07 29.49
C MET A 1 12.89 17.52 28.08
N LEU A 2 13.94 17.31 27.26
CA LEU A 2 13.81 16.72 25.91
C LEU A 2 13.43 15.22 25.90
N GLY A 3 13.87 14.43 26.89
CA GLY A 3 13.56 12.99 26.97
C GLY A 3 12.06 12.69 27.09
N LEU A 4 11.34 13.42 27.95
CA LEU A 4 9.89 13.24 28.14
C LEU A 4 9.08 13.50 26.87
N ALA A 5 9.53 14.40 25.99
CA ALA A 5 8.87 14.67 24.71
C ALA A 5 9.12 13.53 23.70
N ALA A 6 10.35 13.03 23.63
CA ALA A 6 10.71 11.90 22.79
C ALA A 6 9.97 10.61 23.22
N ASP A 7 9.85 10.37 24.52
CA ASP A 7 9.14 9.21 25.07
C ASP A 7 7.63 9.26 24.75
N ARG A 8 7.02 10.44 24.84
CA ARG A 8 5.62 10.65 24.43
C ARG A 8 5.42 10.38 22.94
N LEU A 9 6.30 10.92 22.08
CA LEU A 9 6.22 10.70 20.64
C LEU A 9 6.34 9.22 20.28
N ARG A 10 7.26 8.50 20.94
CA ARG A 10 7.41 7.05 20.76
C ARG A 10 6.17 6.28 21.22
N ALA A 11 5.57 6.67 22.35
CA ALA A 11 4.33 6.05 22.83
C ALA A 11 3.17 6.27 21.85
N ASP A 12 3.03 7.48 21.32
CA ASP A 12 1.96 7.80 20.36
C ASP A 12 2.16 7.08 19.02
N MET A 13 3.40 6.97 18.53
CA MET A 13 3.73 6.17 17.35
C MET A 13 3.36 4.69 17.54
N ASN A 14 3.69 4.11 18.70
CA ASN A 14 3.36 2.72 19.00
C ASN A 14 1.84 2.49 19.08
N ARG A 15 1.10 3.43 19.66
CA ARG A 15 -0.38 3.39 19.67
C ARG A 15 -0.96 3.45 18.27
N LEU A 16 -0.45 4.35 17.43
CA LEU A 16 -0.87 4.46 16.03
C LEU A 16 -0.60 3.15 15.27
N LEU A 17 0.60 2.59 15.38
CA LEU A 17 0.93 1.31 14.74
C LEU A 17 -0.01 0.20 15.22
N SER A 18 -0.18 0.03 16.54
CA SER A 18 -1.10 -0.97 17.11
C SER A 18 -2.52 -0.82 16.54
N PHE A 19 -3.02 0.41 16.43
CA PHE A 19 -4.31 0.69 15.80
C PHE A 19 -4.36 0.28 14.32
N LEU A 20 -3.35 0.64 13.52
CA LEU A 20 -3.29 0.30 12.09
C LEU A 20 -3.25 -1.22 11.84
N PHE A 21 -2.51 -1.97 12.66
CA PHE A 21 -2.48 -3.44 12.64
C PHE A 21 -3.82 -4.03 13.05
N HIS A 22 -4.41 -3.55 14.15
CA HIS A 22 -5.71 -4.04 14.65
C HIS A 22 -6.83 -3.80 13.63
N GLN A 23 -6.81 -2.65 12.94
CA GLN A 23 -7.74 -2.35 11.85
C GLN A 23 -7.44 -3.15 10.56
N GLY A 24 -6.35 -3.92 10.50
CA GLY A 24 -5.96 -4.66 9.29
C GLY A 24 -5.57 -3.74 8.12
N ILE A 25 -5.14 -2.51 8.43
CA ILE A 25 -4.56 -1.60 7.43
C ILE A 25 -3.15 -2.10 7.06
N LEU A 26 -2.37 -2.46 8.10
CA LEU A 26 -1.03 -3.03 7.97
C LEU A 26 -1.01 -4.52 8.33
N ASP A 27 -0.03 -5.25 7.81
CA ASP A 27 0.33 -6.61 8.22
C ASP A 27 1.82 -6.76 8.57
N GLU A 28 2.21 -7.99 8.91
CA GLU A 28 3.56 -8.34 9.38
C GLU A 28 4.68 -7.93 8.42
N GLN A 29 4.39 -7.77 7.13
CA GLN A 29 5.40 -7.30 6.18
C GLN A 29 5.87 -5.88 6.50
N PHE A 30 5.02 -5.03 7.09
CA PHE A 30 5.45 -3.70 7.55
C PHE A 30 6.45 -3.81 8.72
N LEU A 31 6.32 -4.81 9.61
CA LEU A 31 7.30 -5.05 10.68
C LEU A 31 8.64 -5.49 10.10
N GLN A 32 8.62 -6.36 9.09
CA GLN A 32 9.84 -6.75 8.37
C GLN A 32 10.50 -5.55 7.69
N LEU A 33 9.72 -4.65 7.09
CA LEU A 33 10.24 -3.42 6.51
C LEU A 33 10.92 -2.52 7.56
N GLN A 34 10.36 -2.43 8.77
CA GLN A 34 10.97 -1.69 9.88
C GLN A 34 12.30 -2.31 10.35
N GLN A 35 12.45 -3.64 10.27
CA GLN A 35 13.70 -4.32 10.65
C GLN A 35 14.86 -4.06 9.69
N LEU A 36 14.59 -3.58 8.48
CA LEU A 36 15.61 -3.22 7.50
C LEU A 36 16.20 -1.82 7.74
N GLN A 37 15.60 -1.02 8.62
CA GLN A 37 16.11 0.30 8.97
C GLN A 37 17.14 0.22 10.10
N ASP A 38 18.31 0.79 9.87
CA ASP A 38 19.42 0.82 10.83
C ASP A 38 20.13 2.18 10.87
N GLU A 39 21.25 2.27 11.60
CA GLU A 39 22.04 3.50 11.74
C GLU A 39 22.67 3.97 10.42
N THR A 40 22.88 3.07 9.45
CA THR A 40 23.42 3.40 8.12
C THR A 40 22.35 3.92 7.17
N SER A 41 21.08 3.62 7.46
CA SER A 41 19.92 3.91 6.63
C SER A 41 18.72 4.43 7.46
N PRO A 42 18.88 5.50 8.27
CA PRO A 42 17.91 5.87 9.31
C PRO A 42 16.53 6.30 8.79
N ASN A 43 16.40 6.58 7.49
CA ASN A 43 15.16 7.01 6.86
C ASN A 43 14.51 5.95 5.96
N PHE A 44 15.08 4.73 5.91
CA PHE A 44 14.70 3.69 4.97
C PHE A 44 13.18 3.45 4.87
N VAL A 45 12.49 3.31 6.01
CA VAL A 45 11.04 3.07 6.01
C VAL A 45 10.29 4.24 5.38
N SER A 46 10.67 5.47 5.74
CA SER A 46 10.02 6.67 5.20
C SER A 46 10.25 6.84 3.70
N GLU A 47 11.45 6.51 3.21
CA GLU A 47 11.78 6.57 1.79
C GLU A 47 10.99 5.53 0.99
N VAL A 48 10.92 4.29 1.47
CA VAL A 48 10.14 3.22 0.82
C VAL A 48 8.65 3.55 0.80
N VAL A 49 8.10 4.09 1.89
CA VAL A 49 6.68 4.50 1.95
C VAL A 49 6.41 5.66 1.00
N ASN A 50 7.32 6.63 0.87
CA ASN A 50 7.19 7.74 -0.08
C ASN A 50 7.22 7.26 -1.54
N ILE A 51 8.12 6.33 -1.86
CA ILE A 51 8.15 5.68 -3.19
C ILE A 51 6.82 4.99 -3.46
N TYR A 52 6.31 4.22 -2.49
CA TYR A 52 5.02 3.56 -2.62
C TYR A 52 3.88 4.55 -2.89
N PHE A 53 3.82 5.69 -2.20
CA PHE A 53 2.79 6.70 -2.44
C PHE A 53 2.86 7.27 -3.86
N HIS A 54 4.06 7.61 -4.34
CA HIS A 54 4.25 8.16 -5.67
C HIS A 54 3.84 7.17 -6.78
N GLU A 55 4.24 5.90 -6.65
CA GLU A 55 3.90 4.87 -7.62
C GLU A 55 2.41 4.49 -7.57
N SER A 56 1.82 4.46 -6.37
CA SER A 56 0.39 4.18 -6.18
C SER A 56 -0.49 5.24 -6.87
N GLU A 57 -0.08 6.51 -6.82
CA GLU A 57 -0.80 7.59 -7.49
C GLU A 57 -0.84 7.42 -9.02
N LYS A 58 0.28 6.98 -9.62
CA LYS A 58 0.35 6.66 -11.06
C LYS A 58 -0.58 5.49 -11.40
N LEU A 59 -0.55 4.42 -10.60
CA LEU A 59 -1.41 3.25 -10.80
C LEU A 59 -2.89 3.61 -10.70
N LEU A 60 -3.28 4.40 -9.69
CA LEU A 60 -4.66 4.86 -9.53
C LEU A 60 -5.13 5.73 -10.69
N ARG A 61 -4.28 6.64 -11.20
CA ARG A 61 -4.60 7.45 -12.39
C ARG A 61 -4.83 6.59 -13.63
N ASN A 62 -3.98 5.59 -13.87
CA ASN A 62 -4.11 4.68 -15.01
C ASN A 62 -5.38 3.82 -14.90
N LEU A 63 -5.65 3.24 -13.72
CA LEU A 63 -6.88 2.49 -13.46
C LEU A 63 -8.13 3.34 -13.69
N ARG A 64 -8.14 4.58 -13.19
CA ARG A 64 -9.23 5.54 -13.44
C ARG A 64 -9.41 5.81 -14.93
N SER A 65 -8.31 6.04 -15.65
CA SER A 65 -8.36 6.29 -17.10
C SER A 65 -9.01 5.12 -17.85
N LEU A 66 -8.63 3.89 -17.52
CA LEU A 66 -9.20 2.67 -18.13
C LEU A 66 -10.67 2.46 -17.78
N LEU A 67 -11.10 2.83 -16.57
CA LEU A 67 -12.51 2.74 -16.15
C LEU A 67 -13.40 3.81 -16.78
N MET A 68 -12.84 4.99 -17.08
CA MET A 68 -13.58 6.10 -17.69
C MET A 68 -13.73 5.95 -19.21
N ASP A 69 -12.91 5.10 -19.84
CA ASP A 69 -13.06 4.72 -21.23
C ASP A 69 -14.28 3.78 -21.37
N ARG A 70 -15.43 4.38 -21.68
CA ARG A 70 -16.75 3.73 -21.66
C ARG A 70 -17.02 2.85 -22.88
N GLU A 71 -16.26 3.01 -23.96
CA GLU A 71 -16.49 2.22 -25.17
C GLU A 71 -15.78 0.86 -25.10
N PHE A 72 -14.59 0.79 -24.49
CA PHE A 72 -13.85 -0.46 -24.30
C PHE A 72 -12.97 -0.41 -23.04
N SER A 73 -13.51 -0.83 -21.89
CA SER A 73 -12.65 -1.05 -20.71
C SER A 73 -11.70 -2.22 -20.99
N ASP A 74 -10.41 -1.92 -21.22
CA ASP A 74 -9.37 -2.93 -21.41
C ASP A 74 -9.05 -3.63 -20.07
N TYR A 75 -9.83 -4.66 -19.76
CA TYR A 75 -9.71 -5.45 -18.52
C TYR A 75 -8.36 -6.17 -18.42
N ASN A 76 -7.70 -6.45 -19.54
CA ASN A 76 -6.36 -7.03 -19.55
C ASN A 76 -5.34 -6.02 -19.01
N LYS A 77 -5.34 -4.78 -19.53
CA LYS A 77 -4.49 -3.70 -19.00
C LYS A 77 -4.81 -3.34 -17.56
N MET A 78 -6.09 -3.33 -17.21
CA MET A 78 -6.53 -3.12 -15.82
C MET A 78 -5.93 -4.19 -14.89
N GLY A 79 -5.93 -5.44 -15.35
CA GLY A 79 -5.28 -6.56 -14.68
C GLY A 79 -3.80 -6.34 -14.38
N ILE A 80 -3.05 -5.82 -15.36
CA ILE A 80 -1.62 -5.53 -15.19
C ILE A 80 -1.41 -4.49 -14.09
N HIS A 81 -2.17 -3.38 -14.12
CA HIS A 81 -2.08 -2.34 -13.09
C HIS A 81 -2.50 -2.84 -11.72
N LEU A 82 -3.55 -3.66 -11.62
CA LEU A 82 -3.99 -4.26 -10.36
C LEU A 82 -2.95 -5.23 -9.80
N ASN A 83 -2.32 -6.05 -10.64
CA ASN A 83 -1.23 -6.94 -10.23
C ASN A 83 -0.04 -6.16 -9.69
N GLN A 84 0.36 -5.08 -10.38
CA GLN A 84 1.44 -4.20 -9.91
C GLN A 84 1.09 -3.57 -8.56
N PHE A 85 -0.16 -3.09 -8.40
CA PHE A 85 -0.59 -2.45 -7.16
C PHE A 85 -0.72 -3.44 -6.01
N MET A 86 -1.17 -4.67 -6.27
CA MET A 86 -1.16 -5.76 -5.29
C MET A 86 0.27 -6.09 -4.84
N GLY A 87 1.21 -6.20 -5.78
CA GLY A 87 2.61 -6.50 -5.49
C GLY A 87 3.27 -5.42 -4.64
N SER A 88 3.17 -4.16 -5.05
CA SER A 88 3.75 -3.03 -4.30
C SER A 88 3.09 -2.82 -2.94
N SER A 89 1.78 -3.05 -2.83
CA SER A 89 1.08 -2.97 -1.53
C SER A 89 1.50 -4.12 -0.62
N SER A 90 1.71 -5.31 -1.18
CA SER A 90 2.22 -6.45 -0.42
C SER A 90 3.60 -6.16 0.13
N SER A 91 4.52 -5.61 -0.68
CA SER A 91 5.93 -5.40 -0.26
C SER A 91 6.11 -4.42 0.89
N ILE A 92 5.15 -3.52 1.13
CA ILE A 92 5.17 -2.59 2.27
C ILE A 92 4.21 -2.99 3.40
N GLY A 93 3.51 -4.12 3.26
CA GLY A 93 2.50 -4.57 4.23
C GLY A 93 1.21 -3.76 4.25
N ALA A 94 0.84 -3.07 3.16
CA ALA A 94 -0.44 -2.38 3.00
C ALA A 94 -1.59 -3.36 2.72
N LYS A 95 -1.88 -4.23 3.70
CA LYS A 95 -2.83 -5.35 3.64
C LYS A 95 -4.18 -4.96 3.05
N ARG A 96 -4.77 -3.87 3.53
CA ARG A 96 -6.12 -3.47 3.12
C ARG A 96 -6.18 -3.11 1.65
N ILE A 97 -5.18 -2.37 1.14
CA ILE A 97 -5.10 -2.01 -0.28
C ILE A 97 -4.90 -3.26 -1.13
N ARG A 98 -3.98 -4.14 -0.74
CA ARG A 98 -3.78 -5.43 -1.43
C ARG A 98 -5.08 -6.22 -1.58
N ASN A 99 -5.86 -6.32 -0.50
CA ASN A 99 -7.12 -7.07 -0.51
C ASN A 99 -8.19 -6.41 -1.40
N VAL A 100 -8.26 -5.08 -1.44
CA VAL A 100 -9.14 -4.35 -2.36
C VAL A 100 -8.73 -4.60 -3.81
N CYS A 101 -7.44 -4.53 -4.13
CA CYS A 101 -6.95 -4.82 -5.48
C CYS A 101 -7.22 -6.28 -5.90
N LEU A 102 -7.14 -7.23 -4.96
CA LEU A 102 -7.51 -8.63 -5.21
C LEU A 102 -8.98 -8.78 -5.58
N ALA A 103 -9.87 -8.17 -4.78
CA ALA A 103 -11.30 -8.19 -5.05
C ALA A 103 -11.64 -7.50 -6.40
N PHE A 104 -10.98 -6.38 -6.68
CA PHE A 104 -11.14 -5.66 -7.93
C PHE A 104 -10.68 -6.51 -9.12
N ARG A 105 -9.52 -7.18 -9.03
CA ARG A 105 -9.04 -8.07 -10.08
C ARG A 105 -10.04 -9.18 -10.40
N ALA A 106 -10.59 -9.81 -9.36
CA ALA A 106 -11.61 -10.85 -9.51
C ALA A 106 -12.86 -10.32 -10.23
N ALA A 107 -13.31 -9.10 -9.91
CA ALA A 107 -14.47 -8.47 -10.57
C ALA A 107 -14.17 -8.12 -12.04
N SER A 108 -12.97 -7.59 -12.33
CA SER A 108 -12.53 -7.32 -13.70
C SER A 108 -12.48 -8.59 -14.56
N ASP A 109 -11.99 -9.70 -13.98
CA ASP A 109 -11.89 -10.98 -14.69
C ASP A 109 -13.25 -11.62 -14.97
N GLN A 110 -14.25 -11.39 -14.11
CA GLN A 110 -15.63 -11.82 -14.35
C GLN A 110 -16.26 -11.04 -15.52
N ASN A 111 -16.10 -9.72 -15.56
CA ASN A 111 -16.63 -8.89 -16.65
C ASN A 111 -15.93 -9.14 -17.98
N ASN A 112 -14.65 -9.53 -17.98
CA ASN A 112 -13.93 -9.89 -19.21
C ASN A 112 -14.41 -11.20 -19.85
N ARG A 113 -15.20 -12.01 -19.12
CA ARG A 113 -15.75 -13.29 -19.60
C ARG A 113 -17.23 -13.20 -20.01
N ALA A 114 -17.88 -12.07 -19.75
CA ALA A 114 -19.25 -11.78 -20.13
C ALA A 114 -19.29 -11.10 -21.51
#